data_AF-A0A060Y9Z5-F1
#
_entry.id   AF-A0A060Y9Z5-F1
#
_cell.length_a   1.000
_cell.length_b   1.000
_cell.length_c   1.000
_cell.angle_alpha   90.00
_cell.angle_beta   90.00
_cell.angle_gamma   90.00
#
_symmetry.space_group_name_H-M   'P 1'
#
loop_
_entity.id
_entity.type
_entity.pdbx_description
1 polymer ?
#
loop_
_entity_poly.entity_id
_entity_poly.type
_entity_poly.pdbx_seq_one_letter_code
_entity_poly.pdbx_strand_id
1 'polypeptide(L)'
;LLLYSCQECLFPETGPRQGGTRLTITGENLGLQFRDILTGVRLGKVPCIPIEEEYISAERIVCLLNDATGYRVQEANVEVCVRDCLTDYRALSPRAFTFVTPFFTRVLPAQGPLSGGTRVTIEGNHLNSGSSVFVNIGRHPCHFKK
;
A
#
# COMPACT_ATOMS: atom_id res chain seq x y z
N LEU A 1 -17.53 13.85 3.29
CA LEU A 1 -16.45 13.07 2.62
C LEU A 1 -17.04 11.85 1.98
N LEU A 2 -16.67 11.51 0.74
CA LEU A 2 -17.20 10.33 0.06
C LEU A 2 -16.04 9.45 -0.47
N LEU A 3 -16.00 8.19 -0.04
CA LEU A 3 -15.07 7.14 -0.53
C LEU A 3 -15.83 6.04 -1.30
N TYR A 4 -17.05 6.32 -1.77
CA TYR A 4 -18.00 5.30 -2.25
C TYR A 4 -18.33 5.41 -3.75
N SER A 5 -17.81 6.41 -4.45
CA SER A 5 -18.05 6.60 -5.90
C SER A 5 -17.00 5.94 -6.81
N CYS A 6 -15.87 5.45 -6.28
CA CYS A 6 -14.81 4.88 -7.13
C CYS A 6 -14.76 3.36 -7.07
N GLN A 7 -14.78 2.72 -8.24
CA GLN A 7 -14.61 1.27 -8.39
C GLN A 7 -13.22 0.78 -7.94
N GLU A 8 -12.26 1.71 -7.79
CA GLU A 8 -10.89 1.52 -7.27
C GLU A 8 -10.51 2.63 -6.25
N CYS A 9 -11.30 2.81 -5.18
CA CYS A 9 -11.00 3.82 -4.13
C CYS A 9 -9.68 3.57 -3.38
N LEU A 10 -9.14 2.35 -3.47
CA LEU A 10 -8.01 1.87 -2.68
C LEU A 10 -7.12 1.00 -3.56
N PHE A 11 -5.85 1.39 -3.74
CA PHE A 11 -4.87 0.57 -4.45
C PHE A 11 -3.48 0.69 -3.84
N PRO A 12 -2.76 -0.42 -3.58
CA PRO A 12 -3.21 -1.82 -3.69
C PRO A 12 -4.20 -2.20 -2.57
N GLU A 13 -5.02 -3.23 -2.80
CA GLU A 13 -5.94 -3.75 -1.77
C GLU A 13 -5.23 -4.66 -0.73
N THR A 14 -3.98 -5.05 -1.00
CA THR A 14 -3.18 -5.90 -0.10
C THR A 14 -1.76 -5.38 0.06
N GLY A 15 -1.14 -5.63 1.20
CA GLY A 15 0.28 -5.31 1.40
C GLY A 15 0.94 -6.04 2.57
N PRO A 16 2.29 -6.06 2.58
CA PRO A 16 3.06 -6.70 3.63
C PRO A 16 2.79 -6.07 5.00
N ARG A 17 2.71 -6.91 6.04
CA ARG A 17 2.53 -6.47 7.42
C ARG A 17 3.68 -5.58 7.93
N GLN A 18 4.87 -5.67 7.34
CA GLN A 18 6.02 -4.83 7.67
C GLN A 18 5.84 -3.36 7.24
N GLY A 19 4.75 -3.03 6.53
CA GLY A 19 4.50 -1.67 6.03
C GLY A 19 5.25 -1.41 4.73
N GLY A 20 5.58 -0.14 4.47
CA GLY A 20 6.27 0.31 3.26
C GLY A 20 5.40 0.31 1.99
N THR A 21 4.13 -0.11 2.10
CA THR A 21 3.18 -0.05 0.99
C THR A 21 2.79 1.40 0.73
N ARG A 22 2.99 1.88 -0.50
CA ARG A 22 2.44 3.15 -0.98
C ARG A 22 0.98 2.92 -1.35
N LEU A 23 0.08 3.38 -0.50
CA LEU A 23 -1.35 3.23 -0.65
C LEU A 23 -1.93 4.46 -1.34
N THR A 24 -2.59 4.25 -2.47
CA THR A 24 -3.38 5.25 -3.17
C THR A 24 -4.82 5.16 -2.71
N ILE A 25 -5.35 6.28 -2.25
CA ILE A 25 -6.74 6.45 -1.82
C ILE A 25 -7.36 7.51 -2.74
N THR A 26 -8.45 7.18 -3.41
CA THR A 26 -9.20 8.11 -4.26
C THR A 26 -10.61 8.31 -3.71
N GLY A 27 -11.14 9.52 -3.86
CA GLY A 27 -12.46 9.87 -3.35
C GLY A 27 -12.78 11.34 -3.57
N GLU A 28 -13.74 11.84 -2.80
CA GLU A 28 -14.23 13.20 -2.90
C GLU A 28 -14.20 13.93 -1.55
N ASN A 29 -13.86 15.21 -1.62
CA ASN A 29 -13.75 16.14 -0.49
C ASN A 29 -12.61 15.82 0.50
N LEU A 30 -11.57 15.10 0.09
CA LEU A 30 -10.46 14.60 0.94
C LEU A 30 -9.51 15.67 1.55
N GLY A 31 -10.02 16.86 1.89
CA GLY A 31 -9.23 18.02 2.31
C GLY A 31 -8.90 18.93 1.14
N LEU A 32 -8.68 20.22 1.40
CA LEU A 32 -8.29 21.19 0.37
C LEU A 32 -6.80 21.53 0.43
N GLN A 33 -6.19 21.29 1.58
CA GLN A 33 -4.78 21.53 1.83
C GLN A 33 -4.14 20.27 2.41
N PHE A 34 -2.88 20.01 2.09
CA PHE A 34 -2.17 18.82 2.57
C PHE A 34 -2.17 18.71 4.11
N ARG A 35 -2.05 19.85 4.81
CA ARG A 35 -2.13 19.92 6.28
C ARG A 35 -3.45 19.39 6.85
N ASP A 36 -4.53 19.38 6.07
CA ASP A 36 -5.82 18.86 6.51
C ASP A 36 -5.78 17.34 6.70
N ILE A 37 -4.87 16.62 6.01
CA ILE A 37 -4.80 15.15 6.04
C ILE A 37 -3.52 14.58 6.62
N LEU A 38 -2.54 15.42 6.93
CA LEU A 38 -1.17 15.05 7.35
C LEU A 38 -1.12 13.94 8.43
N THR A 39 -2.07 13.92 9.37
CA THR A 39 -2.16 12.93 10.45
C THR A 39 -3.45 12.13 10.45
N GLY A 40 -4.30 12.33 9.43
CA GLY A 40 -5.67 11.86 9.41
C GLY A 40 -5.87 10.48 8.76
N VAL A 41 -4.82 9.86 8.20
CA VAL A 41 -4.94 8.62 7.43
C VAL A 41 -4.41 7.43 8.22
N ARG A 42 -5.23 6.39 8.41
CA ARG A 42 -4.84 5.17 9.12
C ARG A 42 -5.64 3.94 8.70
N LEU A 43 -5.07 2.76 8.93
CA LEU A 43 -5.70 1.46 8.78
C LEU A 43 -5.87 0.86 10.17
N GLY A 44 -7.05 1.03 10.76
CA GLY A 44 -7.28 0.71 12.17
C GLY A 44 -6.34 1.49 13.10
N LYS A 45 -5.34 0.82 13.68
CA LYS A 45 -4.32 1.44 14.54
C LYS A 45 -3.00 1.73 13.84
N VAL A 46 -2.87 1.40 12.55
CA VAL A 46 -1.64 1.57 11.77
C VAL A 46 -1.67 2.91 11.04
N PRO A 47 -0.79 3.87 11.36
CA PRO A 47 -0.73 5.14 10.63
C PRO A 47 -0.33 4.93 9.17
N CYS A 48 -0.86 5.75 8.27
CA CYS A 48 -0.39 5.87 6.90
C CYS A 48 0.04 7.32 6.67
N ILE A 49 1.32 7.54 6.38
CA ILE A 49 1.91 8.88 6.31
C ILE A 49 1.69 9.45 4.90
N PRO A 50 0.87 10.50 4.72
CA PRO A 50 0.64 11.06 3.40
C PRO A 50 1.91 11.67 2.78
N ILE A 51 1.98 11.64 1.45
CA ILE A 51 3.10 12.13 0.66
C ILE A 51 2.64 13.38 -0.09
N GLU A 52 3.25 14.53 0.22
CA GLU A 52 2.79 15.85 -0.23
C GLU A 52 2.85 15.98 -1.75
N GLU A 53 3.91 15.48 -2.37
CA GLU A 53 4.15 15.59 -3.81
C GLU A 53 3.16 14.74 -4.64
N GLU A 54 2.50 13.77 -4.02
CA GLU A 54 1.55 12.87 -4.69
C GLU A 54 0.09 13.10 -4.30
N TYR A 55 -0.16 14.08 -3.42
CA TYR A 55 -1.49 14.50 -3.03
C TYR A 55 -2.16 15.33 -4.12
N ILE A 56 -3.41 15.01 -4.45
CA ILE A 56 -4.29 15.85 -5.27
C ILE A 56 -5.42 16.34 -4.38
N SER A 57 -5.52 17.66 -4.25
CA SER A 57 -6.53 18.33 -3.43
C SER A 57 -7.92 17.74 -3.64
N ALA A 58 -8.56 17.34 -2.54
CA ALA A 58 -9.91 16.78 -2.47
C ALA A 58 -10.17 15.46 -3.21
N GLU A 59 -9.21 14.93 -3.96
CA GLU A 59 -9.41 13.84 -4.92
C GLU A 59 -8.57 12.58 -4.62
N ARG A 60 -7.29 12.75 -4.27
CA ARG A 60 -6.35 11.63 -4.15
C ARG A 60 -5.32 11.85 -3.05
N ILE A 61 -5.17 10.86 -2.19
CA ILE A 61 -4.11 10.78 -1.19
C ILE A 61 -3.23 9.59 -1.55
N VAL A 62 -1.91 9.80 -1.61
CA VAL A 62 -0.95 8.69 -1.54
C VAL A 62 -0.27 8.75 -0.20
N CYS A 63 -0.22 7.62 0.50
CA CYS A 63 0.40 7.53 1.82
C CYS A 63 1.30 6.29 1.94
N LEU A 64 2.33 6.39 2.77
CA LEU A 64 3.21 5.29 3.11
C LEU A 64 2.70 4.59 4.36
N LEU A 65 2.33 3.32 4.24
CA LEU A 65 1.81 2.53 5.35
C LEU A 65 2.94 2.18 6.33
N ASN A 66 2.76 2.47 7.62
CA ASN A 66 3.72 2.11 8.65
C ASN A 66 3.71 0.59 8.96
N ASP A 67 4.70 0.19 9.76
CA ASP A 67 4.80 -1.17 10.28
C ASP A 67 3.52 -1.57 11.06
N ALA A 68 2.92 -2.68 10.62
CA ALA A 68 1.72 -3.29 11.18
C ALA A 68 2.01 -4.63 11.87
N THR A 69 3.27 -5.00 12.12
CA THR A 69 3.67 -6.27 12.76
C THR A 69 3.05 -6.46 14.14
N GLY A 70 2.93 -5.38 14.92
CA GLY A 70 2.24 -5.40 16.22
C GLY A 70 0.70 -5.41 16.13
N TYR A 71 0.13 -5.13 14.96
CA TYR A 71 -1.31 -5.08 14.75
C TYR A 71 -1.81 -6.46 14.33
N ARG A 72 -2.63 -7.12 15.15
CA ARG A 72 -3.04 -8.52 14.91
C ARG A 72 -4.20 -8.70 13.95
N VAL A 73 -4.82 -7.62 13.50
CA VAL A 73 -5.95 -7.68 12.59
C VAL A 73 -5.43 -7.92 11.16
N GLN A 74 -6.12 -8.80 10.43
CA GLN A 74 -5.77 -9.13 9.05
C GLN A 74 -6.37 -8.14 8.06
N GLU A 75 -7.60 -7.68 8.29
CA GLU A 75 -8.31 -6.74 7.41
C GLU A 75 -8.67 -5.47 8.16
N ALA A 76 -8.41 -4.31 7.56
CA ALA A 76 -8.81 -3.02 8.14
C ALA A 76 -9.25 -2.05 7.05
N ASN A 77 -10.39 -1.40 7.25
CA ASN A 77 -10.78 -0.27 6.44
C ASN A 77 -9.79 0.89 6.63
N VAL A 78 -9.56 1.63 5.57
CA VAL A 78 -8.85 2.90 5.63
C VAL A 78 -9.81 3.92 6.21
N GLU A 79 -9.34 4.62 7.23
CA GLU A 79 -9.99 5.81 7.74
C GLU A 79 -9.22 7.04 7.29
N VAL A 80 -9.97 8.03 6.77
CA VAL A 80 -9.46 9.36 6.45
C VAL A 80 -10.22 10.37 7.29
N CYS A 81 -9.51 11.08 8.15
CA CYS A 81 -9.98 12.29 8.82
C CYS A 81 -9.44 13.53 8.11
N VAL A 82 -10.30 14.54 7.97
CA VAL A 82 -9.91 15.87 7.49
C VAL A 82 -9.94 16.83 8.68
N ARG A 83 -8.78 17.42 9.02
CA ARG A 83 -8.56 18.28 10.19
C ARG A 83 -8.85 17.55 11.50
N ASP A 84 -9.76 18.09 12.31
CA ASP A 84 -10.24 17.48 13.54
C ASP A 84 -11.19 16.35 13.15
N CYS A 85 -10.88 15.10 13.53
CA CYS A 85 -11.62 13.85 13.24
C CYS A 85 -13.09 13.83 13.75
N LEU A 86 -13.86 14.90 13.53
CA LEU A 86 -15.29 14.97 13.79
C LEU A 86 -16.01 14.03 12.84
N THR A 87 -17.16 13.53 13.28
CA THR A 87 -17.93 12.49 12.57
C THR A 87 -18.21 12.85 11.11
N ASP A 88 -18.54 14.11 10.81
CA ASP A 88 -18.89 14.58 9.46
C ASP A 88 -17.66 14.73 8.53
N TYR A 89 -16.47 14.84 9.13
CA TYR A 89 -15.18 14.96 8.44
C TYR A 89 -14.35 13.68 8.56
N ARG A 90 -15.04 12.54 8.71
CA ARG A 90 -14.45 11.21 8.69
C ARG A 90 -15.01 10.37 7.55
N ALA A 91 -14.14 9.67 6.85
CA ALA A 91 -14.52 8.70 5.83
C ALA A 91 -13.90 7.34 6.13
N LEU A 92 -14.63 6.28 5.77
CA LEU A 92 -14.15 4.91 5.81
C LEU A 92 -14.21 4.33 4.40
N SER A 93 -13.16 3.61 4.00
CA SER A 93 -13.16 2.90 2.73
C SER A 93 -14.26 1.83 2.71
N PRO A 94 -14.95 1.63 1.58
CA PRO A 94 -16.02 0.62 1.47
C PRO A 94 -15.46 -0.81 1.52
N ARG A 95 -14.22 -1.01 1.09
CA ARG A 95 -13.48 -2.27 1.18
C ARG A 95 -12.32 -2.15 2.15
N ALA A 96 -12.00 -3.26 2.82
CA ALA A 96 -10.86 -3.35 3.71
C ALA A 96 -9.56 -3.60 2.94
N PHE A 97 -8.46 -3.05 3.47
CA PHE A 97 -7.12 -3.44 3.08
C PHE A 97 -6.72 -4.72 3.81
N THR A 98 -6.05 -5.63 3.11
CA THR A 98 -5.59 -6.91 3.70
C THR A 98 -4.09 -6.91 3.97
N PHE A 99 -3.73 -7.09 5.24
CA PHE A 99 -2.35 -7.33 5.67
C PHE A 99 -1.97 -8.79 5.43
N VAL A 100 -0.98 -9.01 4.56
CA VAL A 100 -0.48 -10.33 4.20
C VAL A 100 1.00 -10.48 4.56
N THR A 101 1.51 -11.70 4.50
CA THR A 101 2.95 -11.98 4.60
C THR A 101 3.37 -12.73 3.34
N PRO A 102 4.00 -12.04 2.37
CA PRO A 102 4.45 -12.69 1.15
C PRO A 102 5.55 -13.71 1.44
N PHE A 103 5.48 -14.85 0.78
CA PHE A 103 6.53 -15.86 0.84
C PHE A 103 6.69 -16.53 -0.53
N PHE A 104 7.92 -16.93 -0.86
CA PHE A 104 8.20 -17.72 -2.05
C PHE A 104 8.54 -19.15 -1.66
N THR A 105 8.21 -20.09 -2.54
CA THR A 105 8.48 -21.52 -2.36
C THR A 105 9.48 -22.05 -3.38
N ARG A 106 9.59 -21.41 -4.54
CA ARG A 106 10.45 -21.90 -5.63
C ARG A 106 11.01 -20.77 -6.48
N VAL A 107 12.18 -21.02 -7.05
CA VAL A 107 12.85 -20.16 -8.02
C VAL A 107 13.24 -21.01 -9.23
N LEU A 108 12.85 -20.59 -10.43
CA LEU A 108 13.03 -21.34 -11.67
C LEU A 108 13.57 -20.47 -12.81
N PRO A 109 14.68 -20.84 -13.47
CA PRO A 109 15.56 -21.96 -13.14
C PRO A 109 16.35 -21.69 -11.84
N ALA A 110 16.78 -22.75 -11.16
CA ALA A 110 17.60 -22.65 -9.95
C ALA A 110 19.07 -22.29 -10.23
N GLN A 111 19.48 -22.33 -11.50
CA GLN A 111 20.84 -22.05 -11.96
C GLN A 111 20.80 -21.29 -13.28
N GLY A 112 21.84 -20.50 -13.52
CA GLY A 112 22.04 -19.74 -14.76
C GLY A 112 23.51 -19.35 -14.93
N PRO A 113 23.91 -18.88 -16.12
CA PRO A 113 25.28 -18.41 -16.37
C PRO A 113 25.67 -17.24 -15.47
N LEU A 114 26.95 -17.18 -15.10
CA LEU A 114 27.54 -16.06 -14.33
C LEU A 114 27.34 -14.70 -15.00
N SER A 115 27.27 -14.68 -16.34
CA SER A 115 27.03 -13.46 -17.13
C SER A 115 25.64 -12.84 -16.89
N GLY A 116 24.70 -13.55 -16.25
CA GLY A 116 23.35 -13.09 -15.99
C GLY A 116 22.40 -13.26 -17.18
N GLY A 117 21.36 -12.41 -17.26
CA GLY A 117 20.37 -12.45 -18.34
C GLY A 117 19.38 -13.62 -18.27
N THR A 118 19.43 -14.43 -17.20
CA THR A 118 18.50 -15.54 -17.01
C THR A 118 17.13 -15.02 -16.60
N ARG A 119 16.07 -15.40 -17.31
CA ARG A 119 14.69 -15.12 -16.88
C ARG A 119 14.35 -16.06 -15.73
N VAL A 120 14.12 -15.48 -14.56
CA VAL A 120 13.78 -16.21 -13.35
C VAL A 120 12.29 -16.03 -13.04
N THR A 121 11.62 -17.13 -12.74
CA THR A 121 10.25 -17.21 -12.22
C THR A 121 10.33 -17.53 -10.73
N ILE A 122 9.71 -16.69 -9.90
CA ILE A 122 9.58 -16.91 -8.46
C ILE A 122 8.13 -17.33 -8.20
N GLU A 123 7.95 -18.53 -7.66
CA GLU A 123 6.64 -19.05 -7.25
C GLU A 123 6.46 -18.86 -5.75
N GLY A 124 5.24 -18.60 -5.32
CA GLY A 124 4.94 -18.30 -3.93
C GLY A 124 3.50 -17.86 -3.72
N ASN A 125 3.24 -17.29 -2.56
CA ASN A 125 1.94 -16.74 -2.20
C ASN A 125 2.07 -15.25 -1.83
N HIS A 126 1.03 -14.48 -2.15
CA HIS A 126 0.93 -13.04 -1.92
C HIS A 126 2.08 -12.20 -2.50
N LEU A 127 2.81 -12.72 -3.50
CA LEU A 127 3.93 -12.01 -4.14
C LEU A 127 3.50 -10.76 -4.93
N ASN A 128 2.21 -10.60 -5.16
CA ASN A 128 1.58 -9.44 -5.78
C ASN A 128 1.17 -8.33 -4.78
N SER A 129 1.47 -8.50 -3.49
CA SER A 129 1.10 -7.54 -2.44
C SER A 129 2.03 -6.34 -2.39
N GLY A 130 1.49 -5.21 -1.93
CA GLY A 130 2.24 -3.96 -1.80
C GLY A 130 2.33 -3.18 -3.12
N SER A 131 3.15 -2.14 -3.13
CA SER A 131 3.23 -1.15 -4.23
C SER A 131 4.48 -1.29 -5.10
N SER A 132 5.53 -1.94 -4.59
CA SER A 132 6.83 -2.05 -5.24
C SER A 132 7.46 -3.41 -4.98
N VAL A 133 8.18 -3.91 -5.98
CA VAL A 133 8.86 -5.21 -5.94
C VAL A 133 10.34 -4.99 -6.25
N PHE A 134 11.19 -5.45 -5.35
CA PHE A 134 12.64 -5.45 -5.53
C PHE A 134 13.16 -6.86 -5.29
N VAL A 135 13.92 -7.38 -6.25
CA VAL A 135 14.53 -8.71 -6.18
C VAL A 135 16.02 -8.56 -6.33
N ASN A 136 16.78 -9.08 -5.38
CA ASN A 136 18.25 -9.08 -5.42
C ASN A 136 18.75 -10.53 -5.46
N ILE A 137 19.69 -10.82 -6.36
CA ILE A 137 20.45 -12.08 -6.38
C ILE A 137 21.86 -11.76 -5.92
N GLY A 138 22.19 -12.14 -4.68
CA GLY A 138 23.40 -11.67 -4.00
C GLY A 138 23.35 -10.15 -3.81
N ARG A 139 24.30 -9.42 -4.42
CA ARG A 139 24.37 -7.95 -4.38
C ARG A 139 23.83 -7.26 -5.63
N HIS A 140 23.27 -8.01 -6.57
CA HIS A 140 22.84 -7.48 -7.86
C HIS A 140 21.31 -7.39 -7.96
N PRO A 141 20.76 -6.22 -8.36
CA PRO A 141 19.33 -6.09 -8.59
C PRO A 141 18.92 -6.87 -9.85
N CYS A 142 17.82 -7.61 -9.74
CA CYS A 142 17.18 -8.27 -10.86
C CYS A 142 16.19 -7.30 -11.52
N HIS A 143 16.22 -7.24 -12.86
CA HIS A 143 15.25 -6.44 -13.61
C HIS A 143 13.88 -7.11 -13.59
N PHE A 144 12.94 -6.56 -12.84
CA PHE A 144 11.57 -7.05 -12.78
C PHE A 144 10.86 -6.92 -14.14
N LYS A 145 10.13 -7.96 -14.54
CA LYS A 145 9.24 -7.96 -15.70
C LYS A 145 7.88 -8.44 -15.20
N LYS A 146 6.86 -7.61 -15.40
CA LYS A 146 5.46 -7.94 -15.10
C LYS A 146 4.89 -8.85 -16.17
#